data_AF-A0A8X8KAX1-F1
#
_entry.id   AF-A0A8X8KAX1-F1
#
_cell.length_a   1.000
_cell.length_b   1.000
_cell.length_c   1.000
_cell.angle_alpha   90.00
_cell.angle_beta   90.00
_cell.angle_gamma   90.00
#
_symmetry.space_group_name_H-M   'P 1'
#
loop_
_entity.id
_entity.type
_entity.pdbx_description
1 polymer ?
#
loop_
_entity_poly.entity_id
_entity_poly.type
_entity_poly.pdbx_seq_one_letter_code
_entity_poly.pdbx_strand_id
1 'polypeptide(L)'
;MKEIKILGIDLAKNIFQLHGVDAAGKPVLRKAVSRRKLMEALVNLPPCLIGMEACGCAHNWAREMIKLGHDVRIMAPHFVAPYRKSGKNDLNNAEAICEAVSRPHMRFVAVKTEAQQSALMVHRVRASINTERTALINQIRGLLQEFGIILAKGASTFSKRFLEVVEAENFPWMQWRSWPNCADTCWH
;
A
#
# COMPACT_ATOMS: atom_id res chain seq x y z
N MET A 1 10.68 17.43 32.41
CA MET A 1 10.27 16.41 31.41
C MET A 1 11.52 16.02 30.65
N LYS A 2 11.80 14.73 30.45
CA LYS A 2 12.95 14.33 29.63
C LYS A 2 12.64 14.60 28.16
N GLU A 3 13.52 15.34 27.50
CA GLU A 3 13.36 15.76 26.11
C GLU A 3 13.46 14.56 25.16
N ILE A 4 12.48 14.41 24.27
CA ILE A 4 12.47 13.35 23.25
C ILE A 4 13.37 13.79 22.09
N LYS A 5 14.45 13.06 21.83
CA LYS A 5 15.36 13.34 20.69
C LYS A 5 15.02 12.51 19.46
N ILE A 6 14.56 11.28 19.66
CA ILE A 6 14.16 10.37 18.59
C ILE A 6 12.80 9.77 18.92
N LEU A 7 11.92 9.75 17.95
CA LEU A 7 10.57 9.22 18.06
C LEU A 7 10.31 8.22 16.93
N GLY A 8 10.07 6.96 17.27
CA GLY A 8 9.51 5.97 16.35
C GLY A 8 7.99 6.02 16.38
N ILE A 9 7.37 6.08 15.20
CA ILE A 9 5.92 6.06 15.05
C ILE A 9 5.53 4.87 14.17
N ASP A 10 4.78 3.94 14.74
CA ASP A 10 4.12 2.90 13.96
C ASP A 10 2.74 3.39 13.50
N LEU A 11 2.59 3.49 12.17
CA LEU A 11 1.38 4.02 11.55
C LEU A 11 0.36 2.93 11.23
N ALA A 12 -0.83 2.99 11.82
CA ALA A 12 -1.98 2.16 11.46
C ALA A 12 -3.18 3.00 10.96
N LYS A 13 -4.34 2.37 10.79
CA LYS A 13 -5.54 3.05 10.29
C LYS A 13 -6.04 4.14 11.26
N ASN A 14 -6.18 3.78 12.54
CA ASN A 14 -6.88 4.59 13.54
C ASN A 14 -6.09 4.85 14.83
N ILE A 15 -5.18 3.96 15.22
CA ILE A 15 -4.38 4.05 16.44
C ILE A 15 -2.92 3.92 16.04
N PHE A 16 -2.10 4.82 16.55
CA PHE A 16 -0.65 4.88 16.30
C PHE A 16 0.09 4.57 17.58
N GLN A 17 1.23 3.89 17.47
CA GLN A 17 2.12 3.67 18.60
C GLN A 17 3.33 4.60 18.49
N LEU A 18 3.59 5.32 19.58
CA LEU A 18 4.69 6.25 19.71
C LEU A 18 5.71 5.65 20.67
N HIS A 19 6.98 5.60 20.26
CA HIS A 19 8.11 5.22 21.09
C HIS A 19 9.19 6.31 21.03
N GLY A 20 9.34 7.08 22.10
CA GLY A 20 10.32 8.17 22.18
C GLY A 20 11.48 7.86 23.12
N VAL A 21 12.69 8.21 22.71
CA VAL A 21 13.91 8.09 23.51
C VAL A 21 14.58 9.45 23.72
N ASP A 22 15.27 9.61 24.85
CA ASP A 22 16.11 10.78 25.15
C ASP A 22 17.46 10.72 24.42
N ALA A 23 18.32 11.72 24.65
CA ALA A 23 19.66 11.80 24.03
C ALA A 23 20.58 10.61 24.38
N ALA A 24 20.33 9.93 25.50
CA ALA A 24 21.08 8.74 25.91
C ALA A 24 20.47 7.45 25.34
N GLY A 25 19.43 7.55 24.51
CA GLY A 25 18.69 6.40 23.98
C GLY A 25 17.77 5.74 25.01
N LYS A 26 17.54 6.35 26.17
CA LYS A 26 16.63 5.79 27.18
C LYS A 26 15.17 6.03 26.78
N PRO A 27 14.30 5.01 26.81
CA PRO A 27 12.87 5.21 26.57
C PRO A 27 12.24 6.17 27.58
N VAL A 28 11.56 7.19 27.07
CA VAL A 28 10.88 8.25 27.86
C VAL A 28 9.42 8.44 27.44
N LEU A 29 9.01 7.89 26.29
CA LEU A 29 7.63 7.88 25.84
C LEU A 29 7.27 6.51 25.25
N ARG A 30 6.17 5.93 25.72
CA ARG A 30 5.50 4.78 25.09
C ARG A 30 3.99 5.03 25.17
N LYS A 31 3.36 5.34 24.04
CA LYS A 31 1.97 5.81 24.04
C LYS A 31 1.21 5.43 22.78
N ALA A 32 0.00 4.91 22.96
CA ALA A 32 -0.97 4.79 21.88
C ALA A 32 -1.69 6.14 21.69
N VAL A 33 -1.77 6.62 20.46
CA VAL A 33 -2.44 7.88 20.11
C VAL A 33 -3.41 7.64 18.97
N SER A 34 -4.64 8.13 19.08
CA SER A 34 -5.61 8.02 18.00
C SER A 34 -5.24 8.94 16.83
N ARG A 35 -5.75 8.62 15.65
CA ARG A 35 -5.49 9.37 14.42
C ARG A 35 -5.71 10.87 14.56
N ARG A 36 -6.84 11.24 15.19
CA ARG A 36 -7.24 12.63 15.42
C ARG A 36 -6.29 13.37 16.37
N LYS A 37 -5.70 12.67 17.33
CA LYS A 37 -4.86 13.26 18.38
C LYS A 37 -3.36 13.26 18.05
N LEU A 38 -2.94 12.71 16.91
CA LEU A 38 -1.52 12.60 16.57
C LEU A 38 -0.86 13.99 16.45
N MET A 39 -1.46 14.91 15.69
CA MET A 39 -0.90 16.25 15.52
C MET A 39 -0.91 17.05 16.83
N GLU A 40 -1.97 16.91 17.64
CA GLU A 40 -2.04 17.48 18.99
C GLU A 40 -0.91 16.93 19.90
N ALA A 41 -0.56 15.65 19.76
CA ALA A 41 0.54 15.07 20.53
C ALA A 41 1.90 15.59 20.06
N LEU A 42 2.09 15.81 18.76
CA LEU A 42 3.38 16.22 18.18
C LEU A 42 3.66 17.71 18.30
N VAL A 43 2.64 18.58 18.22
CA VAL A 43 2.83 20.04 18.39
C VAL A 43 3.38 20.42 19.76
N ASN A 44 3.15 19.57 20.76
CA ASN A 44 3.64 19.75 22.13
C ASN A 44 5.06 19.18 22.34
N LEU A 45 5.66 18.59 21.31
CA LEU A 45 7.04 18.10 21.36
C LEU A 45 7.98 19.11 20.71
N PRO A 46 9.18 19.32 21.28
CA PRO A 46 10.22 20.04 20.57
C PRO A 46 10.59 19.31 19.27
N PRO A 47 11.14 20.02 18.26
CA PRO A 47 11.69 19.40 17.06
C PRO A 47 12.63 18.23 17.39
N CYS A 48 12.40 17.10 16.75
CA CYS A 48 13.10 15.85 17.02
C CYS A 48 13.16 15.00 15.74
N LEU A 49 13.98 13.95 15.76
CA LEU A 49 14.06 12.97 14.68
C LEU A 49 12.88 12.01 14.77
N ILE A 50 12.05 11.94 13.74
CA ILE A 50 10.92 11.03 13.65
C ILE A 50 11.21 9.92 12.63
N GLY A 51 11.23 8.68 13.10
CA GLY A 51 11.27 7.49 12.26
C GLY A 51 9.87 6.97 11.98
N MET A 52 9.62 6.54 10.75
CA MET A 52 8.36 5.92 10.32
C MET A 52 8.61 4.78 9.36
N GLU A 53 7.81 3.72 9.44
CA GLU A 53 7.79 2.68 8.40
C GLU A 53 6.95 3.14 7.19
N ALA A 54 7.41 2.81 5.99
CA ALA A 54 6.69 3.08 4.76
C ALA A 54 5.37 2.29 4.72
N CYS A 55 4.26 3.02 4.79
CA CYS A 55 2.92 2.48 4.66
C CYS A 55 2.06 3.39 3.77
N GLY A 56 0.80 3.00 3.52
CA GLY A 56 -0.11 3.74 2.64
C GLY A 56 -0.35 5.20 3.01
N CYS A 57 -0.12 5.60 4.27
CA CYS A 57 -0.29 6.97 4.75
C CYS A 57 0.99 7.68 5.19
N ALA A 58 2.16 7.03 5.10
CA ALA A 58 3.43 7.55 5.64
C ALA A 58 3.83 8.90 5.03
N HIS A 59 3.69 9.06 3.71
CA HIS A 59 4.06 10.32 3.05
C HIS A 59 3.20 11.52 3.48
N ASN A 60 1.90 11.31 3.69
CA ASN A 60 1.02 12.39 4.15
C ASN A 60 1.41 12.84 5.55
N TRP A 61 1.54 11.89 6.46
CA TRP A 61 1.96 12.17 7.84
C TRP A 61 3.34 12.79 7.90
N ALA A 62 4.29 12.33 7.10
CA ALA A 62 5.62 12.94 7.05
C ALA A 62 5.57 14.41 6.64
N ARG A 63 4.77 14.79 5.64
CA ARG A 63 4.59 16.20 5.27
C ARG A 63 4.00 17.02 6.42
N GLU A 64 2.98 16.51 7.11
CA GLU A 64 2.37 17.21 8.25
C GLU A 64 3.35 17.38 9.42
N MET A 65 4.15 16.36 9.71
CA MET A 65 5.16 16.40 10.77
C MET A 65 6.33 17.33 10.42
N ILE A 66 6.73 17.41 9.15
CA ILE A 66 7.75 18.35 8.67
C ILE A 66 7.27 19.80 8.85
N LYS A 67 5.99 20.09 8.62
CA LYS A 67 5.42 21.44 8.86
C LYS A 67 5.53 21.88 10.33
N LEU A 68 5.58 20.93 11.27
CA LEU A 68 5.81 21.20 12.69
C LEU A 68 7.31 21.36 13.05
N GLY A 69 8.22 21.20 12.08
CA GLY A 69 9.66 21.38 12.26
C GLY A 69 10.45 20.12 12.62
N HIS A 70 9.84 18.93 12.59
CA HIS A 70 10.55 17.68 12.86
C HIS A 70 11.40 17.22 11.65
N ASP A 71 12.53 16.54 11.92
CA ASP A 71 13.28 15.78 10.90
C ASP A 71 12.60 14.42 10.73
N VAL A 72 11.89 14.22 9.62
CA VAL A 72 11.08 13.01 9.43
C VAL A 72 11.71 12.10 8.39
N ARG A 73 11.91 10.84 8.76
CA ARG A 73 12.55 9.83 7.92
C ARG A 73 11.69 8.59 7.78
N ILE A 74 11.39 8.23 6.53
CA ILE A 74 10.61 7.04 6.18
C ILE A 74 11.57 5.89 5.83
N MET A 75 11.34 4.69 6.38
CA MET A 75 12.14 3.49 6.10
C MET A 75 11.28 2.40 5.47
N ALA A 76 11.87 1.59 4.58
CA ALA A 76 11.17 0.42 4.07
C ALA A 76 11.02 -0.66 5.18
N PRO A 77 9.95 -1.48 5.18
CA PRO A 77 9.70 -2.47 6.24
C PRO A 77 10.86 -3.46 6.47
N HIS A 78 11.56 -3.85 5.41
CA HIS A 78 12.70 -4.77 5.51
C HIS A 78 13.92 -4.17 6.20
N PHE A 79 14.04 -2.84 6.29
CA PHE A 79 15.07 -2.17 7.08
C PHE A 79 14.69 -2.06 8.56
N VAL A 80 13.40 -2.10 8.89
CA VAL A 80 12.90 -2.03 10.28
C VAL A 80 12.88 -3.41 10.92
N ALA A 81 12.50 -4.45 10.17
CA ALA A 81 12.31 -5.81 10.68
C ALA A 81 13.49 -6.35 11.53
N PRO A 82 14.77 -6.13 11.18
CA PRO A 82 15.91 -6.62 11.98
C PRO A 82 16.01 -6.02 13.39
N TYR A 83 15.37 -4.88 13.64
CA TYR A 83 15.42 -4.18 14.94
C TYR A 83 14.29 -4.59 15.89
N ARG A 84 13.41 -5.52 15.47
CA ARG A 84 12.32 -6.00 16.33
C ARG A 84 12.82 -7.09 17.27
N LYS A 85 12.84 -6.80 18.58
CA LYS A 85 13.38 -7.69 19.63
C LYS A 85 12.42 -8.81 20.06
N SER A 86 11.12 -8.65 19.80
CA SER A 86 10.05 -9.54 20.26
C SER A 86 9.03 -9.79 19.14
N GLY A 87 8.00 -10.59 19.43
CA GLY A 87 6.90 -10.85 18.50
C GLY A 87 6.27 -9.58 17.90
N LYS A 88 5.66 -9.73 16.73
CA LYS A 88 5.07 -8.60 15.99
C LYS A 88 3.86 -8.05 16.74
N ASN A 89 3.98 -6.83 17.22
CA ASN A 89 2.86 -5.97 17.63
C ASN A 89 3.24 -4.50 17.37
N ASP A 90 2.26 -3.61 17.41
CA ASP A 90 2.44 -2.22 17.01
C ASP A 90 3.43 -1.47 17.93
N LEU A 91 3.45 -1.79 19.23
CA LEU A 91 4.36 -1.14 20.19
C LEU A 91 5.81 -1.53 19.96
N ASN A 92 6.06 -2.82 19.74
CA ASN A 92 7.38 -3.36 19.39
C ASN A 92 7.83 -2.84 18.02
N ASN A 93 6.90 -2.59 17.10
CA ASN A 93 7.22 -1.98 15.81
C ASN A 93 7.64 -0.52 15.98
N ALA A 94 6.94 0.27 16.80
CA ALA A 94 7.35 1.64 17.11
C ALA A 94 8.75 1.71 17.76
N GLU A 95 9.07 0.78 18.66
CA GLU A 95 10.42 0.65 19.23
C GLU A 95 11.46 0.32 18.15
N ALA A 96 11.18 -0.68 17.30
CA ALA A 96 12.09 -1.07 16.20
C ALA A 96 12.33 0.09 15.22
N ILE A 97 11.29 0.87 14.88
CA ILE A 97 11.39 2.07 14.05
C ILE A 97 12.29 3.12 14.73
N CYS A 98 12.08 3.38 16.02
CA CYS A 98 12.88 4.32 16.80
C CYS A 98 14.37 3.92 16.81
N GLU A 99 14.64 2.63 16.93
CA GLU A 99 15.99 2.11 16.90
C GLU A 99 16.61 2.18 15.49
N ALA A 100 15.86 1.78 14.46
CA ALA A 100 16.33 1.75 13.08
C ALA A 100 16.68 3.15 12.54
N VAL A 101 15.86 4.16 12.82
CA VAL A 101 16.08 5.53 12.32
C VAL A 101 17.35 6.17 12.89
N SER A 102 17.81 5.71 14.07
CA SER A 102 19.02 6.21 14.72
C SER A 102 20.32 5.75 14.04
N ARG A 103 20.26 4.79 13.12
CA ARG A 103 21.45 4.13 12.57
C ARG A 103 22.13 4.99 11.50
N PRO A 104 23.46 5.18 11.57
CA PRO A 104 24.18 6.15 10.75
C PRO A 104 24.15 5.83 9.24
N HIS A 105 24.06 4.55 8.87
CA HIS A 105 24.04 4.09 7.49
C HIS A 105 22.63 3.67 7.02
N MET A 106 21.59 4.11 7.73
CA MET A 106 20.22 3.77 7.37
C MET A 106 19.82 4.40 6.03
N ARG A 107 19.06 3.65 5.22
CA ARG A 107 18.53 4.14 3.94
C ARG A 107 17.09 4.59 4.12
N PHE A 108 16.80 5.79 3.63
CA PHE A 108 15.50 6.41 3.77
C PHE A 108 14.80 6.58 2.43
N VAL A 109 13.48 6.45 2.45
CA VAL A 109 12.60 6.77 1.34
C VAL A 109 12.36 8.28 1.35
N ALA A 110 12.67 8.95 0.25
CA ALA A 110 12.37 10.37 0.09
C ALA A 110 10.88 10.66 0.30
N VAL A 111 10.58 11.66 1.12
CA VAL A 111 9.21 12.17 1.32
C VAL A 111 8.75 12.81 0.03
N LYS A 112 7.68 12.26 -0.55
CA LYS A 112 7.14 12.73 -1.82
C LYS A 112 6.21 13.92 -1.60
N THR A 113 6.27 14.87 -2.53
CA THR A 113 5.26 15.92 -2.63
C THR A 113 3.91 15.32 -3.00
N GLU A 114 2.84 16.08 -2.80
CA GLU A 114 1.50 15.66 -3.21
C GLU A 114 1.44 15.40 -4.71
N ALA A 115 1.99 16.30 -5.54
CA ALA A 115 2.06 16.12 -6.99
C ALA A 115 2.81 14.83 -7.40
N GLN A 116 3.96 14.53 -6.76
CA GLN A 116 4.70 13.29 -7.01
C GLN A 116 3.90 12.04 -6.61
N GLN A 117 3.17 12.09 -5.48
CA GLN A 117 2.29 10.98 -5.09
C GLN A 117 1.14 10.81 -6.07
N SER A 118 0.48 11.88 -6.49
CA SER A 118 -0.63 11.85 -7.44
C SER A 118 -0.21 11.25 -8.78
N ALA A 119 0.95 11.64 -9.32
CA ALA A 119 1.48 11.03 -10.54
C ALA A 119 1.69 9.52 -10.38
N LEU A 120 2.28 9.08 -9.26
CA LEU A 120 2.47 7.65 -8.97
C LEU A 120 1.14 6.90 -8.83
N MET A 121 0.10 7.51 -8.26
CA MET A 121 -1.21 6.90 -8.15
C MET A 121 -1.80 6.61 -9.54
N VAL A 122 -1.73 7.56 -10.48
CA VAL A 122 -2.18 7.38 -11.86
C VAL A 122 -1.42 6.23 -12.54
N HIS A 123 -0.09 6.19 -12.40
CA HIS A 123 0.72 5.11 -12.96
C HIS A 123 0.35 3.73 -12.38
N ARG A 124 0.11 3.64 -11.06
CA ARG A 124 -0.31 2.39 -10.43
C ARG A 124 -1.67 1.92 -10.90
N VAL A 125 -2.65 2.82 -10.97
CA VAL A 125 -3.99 2.50 -11.47
C VAL A 125 -3.92 2.01 -12.91
N ARG A 126 -3.19 2.71 -13.79
CA ARG A 126 -2.98 2.29 -15.17
C ARG A 126 -2.31 0.92 -15.26
N ALA A 127 -1.29 0.65 -14.44
CA ALA A 127 -0.64 -0.64 -14.40
C ALA A 127 -1.59 -1.76 -13.94
N SER A 128 -2.41 -1.52 -12.90
CA SER A 128 -3.43 -2.47 -12.41
C SER A 128 -4.41 -2.82 -13.53
N ILE A 129 -4.99 -1.80 -14.17
CA ILE A 129 -5.93 -1.97 -15.27
C ILE A 129 -5.29 -2.75 -16.42
N ASN A 130 -4.04 -2.47 -16.78
CA ASN A 130 -3.35 -3.21 -17.83
C ASN A 130 -3.18 -4.70 -17.50
N THR A 131 -2.81 -5.01 -16.24
CA THR A 131 -2.69 -6.38 -15.75
C THR A 131 -4.04 -7.09 -15.76
N GLU A 132 -5.06 -6.48 -15.17
CA GLU A 132 -6.43 -7.03 -15.09
C GLU A 132 -7.02 -7.26 -16.49
N ARG A 133 -6.90 -6.27 -17.38
CA ARG A 133 -7.34 -6.40 -18.78
C ARG A 133 -6.64 -7.57 -19.47
N THR A 134 -5.33 -7.72 -19.28
CA THR A 134 -4.57 -8.80 -19.92
C THR A 134 -4.97 -10.16 -19.36
N ALA A 135 -5.19 -10.27 -18.06
CA ALA A 135 -5.69 -11.48 -17.41
C ALA A 135 -7.08 -11.87 -17.96
N LEU A 136 -8.01 -10.93 -18.03
CA LEU A 136 -9.35 -11.16 -18.57
C LEU A 136 -9.31 -11.60 -20.04
N ILE A 137 -8.49 -10.94 -20.86
CA ILE A 137 -8.30 -11.33 -22.27
C ILE A 137 -7.77 -12.76 -22.36
N ASN A 138 -6.76 -13.13 -21.55
CA ASN A 138 -6.22 -14.48 -21.54
C ASN A 138 -7.26 -15.51 -21.09
N GLN A 139 -8.10 -15.18 -20.12
CA GLN A 139 -9.19 -16.02 -19.66
C GLN A 139 -10.22 -16.27 -20.78
N ILE A 140 -10.71 -15.20 -21.43
CA ILE A 140 -11.68 -15.33 -22.54
C ILE A 140 -11.08 -16.16 -23.69
N ARG A 141 -9.81 -15.91 -24.04
CA ARG A 141 -9.11 -16.71 -25.06
C ARG A 141 -8.97 -18.18 -24.67
N GLY A 142 -8.85 -18.49 -23.39
CA GLY A 142 -8.84 -19.86 -22.89
C GLY A 142 -10.20 -20.52 -23.08
N LEU A 143 -11.28 -19.84 -22.70
CA LEU A 143 -12.65 -20.34 -22.87
C LEU A 143 -13.02 -20.58 -24.34
N LEU A 144 -12.63 -19.68 -25.25
CA LEU A 144 -12.89 -19.85 -26.68
C LEU A 144 -12.19 -21.08 -27.28
N GLN A 145 -11.05 -21.51 -26.70
CA GLN A 145 -10.35 -22.71 -27.18
C GLN A 145 -11.15 -24.00 -26.92
N GLU A 146 -12.03 -24.04 -25.92
CA GLU A 146 -12.94 -25.19 -25.70
C GLU A 146 -13.90 -25.40 -26.89
N PHE A 147 -14.15 -24.33 -27.65
CA PHE A 147 -14.97 -24.34 -28.86
C PHE A 147 -14.12 -24.39 -30.15
N GLY A 148 -12.83 -24.70 -30.05
CA GLY A 148 -11.92 -24.80 -31.19
C GLY A 148 -11.44 -23.45 -31.76
N ILE A 149 -11.77 -22.34 -31.11
CA ILE A 149 -11.52 -21.00 -31.63
C ILE A 149 -10.26 -20.41 -31.02
N ILE A 150 -9.27 -20.17 -31.87
CA ILE A 150 -7.94 -19.69 -31.47
C ILE A 150 -7.76 -18.24 -31.91
N LEU A 151 -7.78 -17.31 -30.94
CA LEU A 151 -7.45 -15.91 -31.17
C LEU A 151 -5.94 -15.65 -31.04
N ALA A 152 -5.36 -14.79 -31.88
CA ALA A 152 -3.94 -14.41 -31.80
C ALA A 152 -3.65 -13.49 -30.60
N LYS A 153 -2.50 -13.64 -29.93
CA LYS A 153 -2.14 -12.89 -28.71
C LYS A 153 -2.15 -11.37 -28.93
N GLY A 154 -2.41 -10.64 -27.84
CA GLY A 154 -2.33 -9.18 -27.81
C GLY A 154 -3.69 -8.49 -27.65
N ALA A 155 -3.72 -7.42 -26.86
CA ALA A 155 -4.96 -6.72 -26.52
C ALA A 155 -5.62 -6.05 -27.74
N SER A 156 -4.83 -5.40 -28.61
CA SER A 156 -5.36 -4.76 -29.82
C SER A 156 -5.97 -5.79 -30.77
N THR A 157 -5.30 -6.92 -30.98
CA THR A 157 -5.78 -8.01 -31.83
C THR A 157 -7.07 -8.61 -31.28
N PHE A 158 -7.11 -8.85 -29.96
CA PHE A 158 -8.32 -9.32 -29.29
C PHE A 158 -9.48 -8.34 -29.49
N SER A 159 -9.29 -7.04 -29.20
CA SER A 159 -10.36 -6.03 -29.35
C SER A 159 -10.89 -5.90 -30.78
N LYS A 160 -10.05 -6.09 -31.81
CA LYS A 160 -10.49 -6.03 -33.20
C LYS A 160 -11.29 -7.26 -33.63
N ARG A 161 -10.82 -8.44 -33.24
CA ARG A 161 -11.32 -9.72 -33.80
C ARG A 161 -12.35 -10.41 -32.92
N PHE A 162 -12.46 -10.05 -31.64
CA PHE A 162 -13.32 -10.76 -30.71
C PHE A 162 -14.79 -10.71 -31.15
N LEU A 163 -15.31 -9.53 -31.47
CA LEU A 163 -16.71 -9.37 -31.90
C LEU A 163 -17.00 -10.10 -33.21
N GLU A 164 -16.12 -9.97 -34.21
CA GLU A 164 -16.25 -10.66 -35.49
C GLU A 164 -16.38 -12.19 -35.33
N VAL A 165 -15.53 -12.77 -34.48
CA VAL A 165 -15.53 -14.22 -34.21
C VAL A 165 -16.77 -14.63 -33.42
N VAL A 166 -17.16 -13.83 -32.43
CA VAL A 166 -18.35 -14.04 -31.61
C VAL A 166 -19.62 -14.06 -32.47
N GLU A 167 -19.77 -13.10 -33.38
CA GLU A 167 -20.94 -12.98 -34.25
C GLU A 167 -20.97 -14.07 -35.33
N ALA A 168 -19.82 -14.44 -35.90
CA ALA A 168 -19.74 -15.46 -36.95
C ALA A 168 -20.08 -16.87 -36.44
N GLU A 169 -19.66 -17.21 -35.23
CA GLU A 169 -19.76 -18.56 -34.68
C GLU A 169 -21.14 -18.85 -34.04
N ASN A 170 -21.97 -17.80 -33.85
CA ASN A 170 -23.32 -17.89 -33.31
C ASN A 170 -23.42 -18.77 -32.05
N PHE A 171 -22.57 -18.47 -31.07
CA PHE A 171 -22.42 -19.33 -29.89
C PHE A 171 -23.73 -19.48 -29.09
N PRO A 172 -24.06 -20.70 -28.60
CA PRO A 172 -25.28 -20.94 -27.83
C PRO A 172 -25.41 -20.07 -26.58
N TRP A 173 -24.28 -19.73 -25.92
CA TRP A 173 -24.27 -18.87 -24.73
C TRP A 173 -24.65 -17.42 -25.01
N MET A 174 -24.62 -16.96 -26.27
CA MET A 174 -25.13 -15.62 -26.62
C MET A 174 -26.65 -15.56 -26.62
N GLN A 175 -27.31 -16.72 -26.72
CA GLN A 175 -28.74 -16.88 -26.52
C GLN A 175 -29.10 -17.06 -25.04
N TRP A 176 -28.24 -16.65 -24.10
CA TRP A 176 -28.46 -16.82 -22.66
C TRP A 176 -29.81 -16.27 -22.14
N ARG A 177 -30.41 -15.31 -22.85
CA ARG A 177 -31.74 -14.78 -22.51
C ARG A 177 -32.88 -15.76 -22.76
N SER A 178 -32.68 -16.76 -23.62
CA SER A 178 -33.64 -17.83 -23.89
C SER A 178 -33.29 -19.13 -23.15
N TRP A 179 -32.24 -19.14 -22.33
CA TRP A 179 -31.91 -20.29 -21.51
C TRP A 179 -32.90 -20.37 -20.33
N PRO A 180 -33.49 -21.55 -20.05
CA PRO A 180 -34.23 -21.75 -18.81
C PRO A 180 -33.31 -21.45 -17.63
N ASN A 181 -33.86 -20.82 -16.58
CA ASN A 181 -33.14 -20.26 -15.42
C ASN A 181 -31.76 -20.92 -15.19
N CYS A 182 -30.67 -20.19 -15.49
CA CYS A 182 -29.29 -20.70 -15.37
C CYS A 182 -28.92 -21.21 -13.96
N ALA A 183 -29.75 -20.95 -12.95
CA ALA A 183 -29.62 -21.49 -11.61
C ALA A 183 -29.69 -23.04 -11.59
N ASP A 184 -30.46 -23.66 -12.49
CA ASP A 184 -30.74 -25.10 -12.41
C ASP A 184 -29.70 -25.98 -13.12
N THR A 185 -28.83 -25.39 -13.97
CA THR A 185 -27.93 -26.15 -14.87
C THR A 185 -26.43 -25.92 -14.65
N CYS A 186 -26.02 -24.88 -13.90
CA CYS A 186 -24.60 -24.52 -13.76
C CYS A 186 -24.05 -24.49 -12.32
N TRP A 187 -24.85 -24.85 -11.31
CA TRP A 187 -24.44 -24.81 -9.89
C TRP A 187 -24.63 -26.13 -9.13
N HIS A 188 -24.33 -27.27 -9.77
CA HIS A 188 -24.14 -28.56 -9.08
C HIS A 188 -22.71 -29.07 -9.31
#